data_AF-A0AA35X078-F1
#
_entry.id   AF-A0AA35X078-F1
#
_cell.length_a   1.000
_cell.length_b   1.000
_cell.length_c   1.000
_cell.angle_alpha   90.00
_cell.angle_beta   90.00
_cell.angle_gamma   90.00
#
_symmetry.space_group_name_H-M   'P 1'
#
loop_
_entity.id
_entity.type
_entity.pdbx_description
1 polymer ?
#
loop_
_entity_poly.entity_id
_entity_poly.type
_entity_poly.pdbx_seq_one_letter_code
_entity_poly.pdbx_strand_id
1 'polypeptide(L)'
;MASTSGPTSDPCSPKPVVTYFGEIHLLSAVVQKKLQTRLKSLQLSSLSSLPKEEQIQGFSDVCDGVEFIELQKLPESQGQYPRPLHKRPALHTFWTECWKHETYTSITRPRIQKWLQGLEKGGVTECAIVYCITAEVRAKRQRTFSNFATTSHVMEDMKNDFKGNELLLLRLVSSEESRVLDSLLAFCSQVSSLCRAKFQKDIEVEAELVAGRRNAACEPKELYGIFLQKLNLAVSYEMTLQNEEALLLYQEAATDLESAVSIICGSQTPPTWLRALQEAQCDSWDYPKLAWHNLAWKYLPAIQTCSSPLLHTHTYLLTRIAHLHFTLERAWTVSDLVISTLHAMARQKRALKLPLPDGSFDCWAYMACNETVLAIMSRVNPDTLVDSTTSLLLVRAQLWHYALEKLHYIGGLCGLMPGNKAIEQNTSLIHTLINGISPVPFEVSSKEMVEDQGRKLRDILISKDSFKQAYLMLGEMVIGAFKHAGRRRMAFRVGTKMAKFHRSVGERKSALLLHIFSHWLLSAIRKKSYEQRLGAKSN
;
A
#
# COMPACT_ATOMS: atom_id res chain seq x y z
N MET A 1 6.49 -0.11 37.98
CA MET A 1 6.97 -0.46 36.63
C MET A 1 5.78 -0.98 35.83
N ALA A 2 5.09 -0.08 35.12
CA ALA A 2 3.97 -0.43 34.26
C ALA A 2 4.14 0.42 32.99
N SER A 3 4.57 -0.24 31.91
CA SER A 3 4.71 0.35 30.59
C SER A 3 3.33 0.55 29.98
N THR A 4 2.87 1.78 29.97
CA THR A 4 1.67 2.21 29.25
C THR A 4 1.98 2.25 27.75
N SER A 5 1.62 1.19 27.04
CA SER A 5 1.55 1.14 25.58
C SER A 5 0.47 2.12 25.09
N GLY A 6 0.90 3.28 24.60
CA GLY A 6 0.05 4.19 23.82
C GLY A 6 -0.26 3.62 22.43
N PRO A 7 -1.14 4.27 21.65
CA PRO A 7 -1.53 3.79 20.33
C PRO A 7 -0.28 3.75 19.44
N THR A 8 0.16 2.55 19.12
CA THR A 8 1.29 2.31 18.23
C THR A 8 0.87 2.76 16.83
N SER A 9 1.44 3.85 16.35
CA SER A 9 1.40 4.21 14.93
C SER A 9 1.95 3.06 14.10
N ASP A 10 1.29 2.70 12.99
CA ASP A 10 1.80 1.75 12.02
C ASP A 10 3.26 2.12 11.67
N PRO A 11 4.26 1.26 11.95
CA PRO A 11 5.68 1.60 11.79
C PRO A 11 6.14 1.65 10.32
N CYS A 12 5.25 1.43 9.35
CA CYS A 12 5.61 1.21 7.95
C CYS A 12 5.05 2.22 6.93
N SER A 13 4.11 3.08 7.30
CA SER A 13 3.59 4.12 6.41
C SER A 13 4.67 5.16 6.08
N PRO A 14 4.75 5.65 4.83
CA PRO A 14 5.73 6.66 4.45
C PRO A 14 5.41 8.00 5.14
N LYS A 15 6.45 8.65 5.67
CA LYS A 15 6.35 9.93 6.39
C LYS A 15 7.37 10.91 5.86
N PRO A 16 7.01 12.15 5.51
CA PRO A 16 7.99 13.19 5.22
C PRO A 16 8.91 13.39 6.42
N VAL A 17 10.20 13.55 6.16
CA VAL A 17 11.21 13.75 7.21
C VAL A 17 11.49 15.25 7.35
N VAL A 18 11.32 15.78 8.55
CA VAL A 18 11.75 17.14 8.93
C VAL A 18 12.91 17.01 9.89
N THR A 19 14.04 17.64 9.55
CA THR A 19 15.17 17.64 10.47
C THR A 19 15.09 18.82 11.41
N TYR A 20 15.59 18.66 12.62
CA TYR A 20 15.72 19.76 13.58
C TYR A 20 17.15 19.90 14.10
N PHE A 21 17.49 21.15 14.42
CA PHE A 21 18.74 21.56 15.04
C PHE A 21 18.47 22.73 16.02
N GLY A 22 19.34 22.94 17.01
CA GLY A 22 19.22 24.04 17.96
C GLY A 22 18.86 23.59 19.38
N GLU A 23 17.89 24.25 20.01
CA GLU A 23 17.48 24.03 21.39
C GLU A 23 16.57 22.79 21.53
N ILE A 24 17.21 21.61 21.66
CA ILE A 24 16.56 20.29 21.64
C ILE A 24 15.50 20.13 22.74
N HIS A 25 15.66 20.78 23.89
CA HIS A 25 14.70 20.71 25.01
C HIS A 25 13.31 21.25 24.65
N LEU A 26 13.22 22.13 23.66
CA LEU A 26 11.94 22.68 23.16
C LEU A 26 11.09 21.62 22.45
N LEU A 27 11.73 20.59 21.90
CA LEU A 27 11.14 19.49 21.16
C LEU A 27 10.98 18.25 22.07
N SER A 28 10.49 18.46 23.30
CA SER A 28 10.19 17.34 24.21
C SER A 28 9.27 16.30 23.55
N ALA A 29 9.36 15.04 23.99
CA ALA A 29 8.54 13.94 23.44
C ALA A 29 7.03 14.25 23.48
N VAL A 30 6.58 15.04 24.46
CA VAL A 30 5.18 15.50 24.57
C VAL A 30 4.81 16.48 23.47
N VAL A 31 5.69 17.44 23.17
CA VAL A 31 5.49 18.42 22.08
C VAL A 31 5.55 17.71 20.74
N GLN A 32 6.50 16.80 20.53
CA GLN A 32 6.60 15.98 19.33
C GLN A 32 5.32 15.17 19.09
N LYS A 33 4.80 14.50 20.14
CA LYS A 33 3.54 13.75 20.04
C LYS A 33 2.36 14.65 19.71
N LYS A 34 2.26 15.84 20.33
CA LYS A 34 1.20 16.83 20.01
C LYS A 34 1.30 17.31 18.56
N LEU A 35 2.50 17.64 18.08
CA LEU A 35 2.73 18.05 16.69
C LEU A 35 2.35 16.93 15.72
N GLN A 36 2.76 15.69 15.98
CA GLN A 36 2.42 14.53 15.15
C GLN A 36 0.90 14.29 15.09
N THR A 37 0.22 14.30 16.25
CA THR A 37 -1.25 14.17 16.27
C THR A 37 -1.93 15.28 15.48
N ARG A 38 -1.41 16.51 15.55
CA ARG A 38 -2.03 17.66 14.86
C ARG A 38 -1.76 17.69 13.37
N LEU A 39 -0.54 17.34 12.93
CA LEU A 39 -0.20 17.20 11.52
C LEU A 39 -1.06 16.11 10.85
N LYS A 40 -1.29 14.99 11.54
CA LYS A 40 -2.25 13.98 11.10
C LYS A 40 -3.68 14.54 10.99
N SER A 41 -4.14 15.28 12.02
CA SER A 41 -5.51 15.83 12.01
C SER A 41 -5.75 16.88 10.93
N LEU A 42 -4.73 17.67 10.57
CA LEU A 42 -4.82 18.69 9.53
C LEU A 42 -4.89 18.09 8.11
N GLN A 43 -4.28 16.92 7.91
CA GLN A 43 -4.44 16.13 6.68
C GLN A 43 -5.89 15.64 6.53
N LEU A 44 -6.51 15.18 7.62
CA LEU A 44 -7.89 14.66 7.64
C LEU A 44 -8.98 15.75 7.53
N SER A 45 -8.80 16.91 8.20
CA SER A 45 -9.85 17.94 8.27
C SER A 45 -9.94 18.87 7.06
N SER A 46 -8.91 18.90 6.20
CA SER A 46 -8.87 19.76 5.01
C SER A 46 -9.45 19.10 3.75
N LEU A 47 -9.65 17.77 3.75
CA LEU A 47 -10.08 17.04 2.55
C LEU A 47 -11.60 16.86 2.43
N SER A 48 -12.36 16.85 3.54
CA SER A 48 -13.78 16.44 3.50
C SER A 48 -14.75 17.55 3.06
N SER A 49 -14.35 18.82 3.07
CA SER A 49 -15.24 19.97 2.80
C SER A 49 -14.86 20.80 1.58
N LEU A 50 -13.75 20.50 0.91
CA LEU A 50 -13.26 21.28 -0.23
C LEU A 50 -13.63 20.62 -1.58
N PRO A 51 -13.78 21.39 -2.67
CA PRO A 51 -13.92 20.86 -4.04
C PRO A 51 -12.79 19.87 -4.39
N LYS A 52 -13.05 18.90 -5.28
CA LYS A 52 -12.07 17.87 -5.69
C LYS A 52 -10.70 18.46 -6.10
N GLU A 53 -10.67 19.66 -6.68
CA GLU A 53 -9.44 20.36 -7.10
C GLU A 53 -8.59 20.89 -5.92
N GLU A 54 -9.21 21.21 -4.78
CA GLU A 54 -8.52 21.67 -3.57
C GLU A 54 -8.18 20.51 -2.62
N GLN A 55 -8.86 19.36 -2.73
CA GLN A 55 -8.48 18.12 -2.05
C GLN A 55 -7.10 17.62 -2.52
N ILE A 56 -6.71 17.93 -3.76
CA ILE A 56 -5.38 17.61 -4.33
C ILE A 56 -4.25 18.33 -3.57
N GLN A 57 -4.56 19.36 -2.77
CA GLN A 57 -3.55 20.13 -2.04
C GLN A 57 -3.15 19.48 -0.70
N GLY A 58 -3.64 18.30 -0.31
CA GLY A 58 -3.25 17.61 0.94
C GLY A 58 -2.18 16.53 0.75
N PHE A 59 -1.48 16.16 1.84
CA PHE A 59 -0.81 14.85 1.88
C PHE A 59 -1.89 13.80 2.17
N SER A 60 -1.87 12.65 1.48
CA SER A 60 -2.91 11.62 1.56
C SER A 60 -2.96 10.90 2.91
N ASP A 61 -4.04 10.15 3.18
CA ASP A 61 -4.20 9.24 4.33
C ASP A 61 -3.08 8.18 4.44
N VAL A 62 -2.29 8.02 3.37
CA VAL A 62 -1.08 7.21 3.34
C VAL A 62 0.03 7.78 4.23
N CYS A 63 0.07 9.10 4.41
CA CYS A 63 1.05 9.78 5.24
C CYS A 63 0.62 9.78 6.70
N ASP A 64 1.37 9.11 7.57
CA ASP A 64 1.14 9.16 9.02
C ASP A 64 1.78 10.40 9.65
N GLY A 65 1.45 11.59 9.14
CA GLY A 65 2.05 12.86 9.56
C GLY A 65 3.53 12.98 9.18
N VAL A 66 4.27 13.76 9.95
CA VAL A 66 5.68 14.11 9.69
C VAL A 66 6.60 13.52 10.75
N GLU A 67 7.76 13.03 10.34
CA GLU A 67 8.80 12.52 11.23
C GLU A 67 9.85 13.60 11.54
N PHE A 68 10.04 13.92 12.82
CA PHE A 68 11.09 14.85 13.26
C PHE A 68 12.35 14.07 13.64
N ILE A 69 13.45 14.29 12.91
CA ILE A 69 14.74 13.62 13.13
C ILE A 69 15.81 14.66 13.46
N GLU A 70 16.67 14.39 14.42
CA GLU A 70 17.81 15.26 14.70
C GLU A 70 18.77 15.25 13.50
N LEU A 71 19.20 16.42 13.03
CA LEU A 71 20.03 16.54 11.83
C LEU A 71 21.29 15.64 11.88
N GLN A 72 21.90 15.49 13.06
CA GLN A 72 23.09 14.66 13.27
C GLN A 72 22.81 13.14 13.24
N LYS A 73 21.56 12.73 13.44
CA LYS A 73 21.12 11.33 13.44
C LYS A 73 20.53 10.91 12.09
N LEU A 74 20.66 11.75 11.07
CA LEU A 74 20.18 11.38 9.74
C LEU A 74 20.99 10.16 9.26
N PRO A 75 20.35 9.03 8.91
CA PRO A 75 21.10 7.87 8.43
C PRO A 75 21.85 8.24 7.15
N GLU A 76 23.13 7.91 7.10
CA GLU A 76 23.94 8.07 5.90
C GLU A 76 23.39 7.18 4.78
N SER A 77 23.42 7.67 3.54
CA SER A 77 23.00 6.91 2.36
C SER A 77 24.03 5.81 2.02
N GLN A 78 24.05 4.74 2.80
CA GLN A 78 24.95 3.58 2.61
C GLN A 78 24.25 2.38 1.96
N GLY A 79 23.28 2.61 1.08
CA GLY A 79 22.55 1.56 0.36
C GLY A 79 23.05 1.35 -1.06
N GLN A 80 22.95 0.12 -1.58
CA GLN A 80 23.18 -0.19 -3.01
C GLN A 80 22.19 0.59 -3.93
N TYR A 81 21.04 0.97 -3.39
CA TYR A 81 19.95 1.64 -4.12
C TYR A 81 19.72 3.07 -3.64
N PRO A 82 19.18 3.96 -4.49
CA PRO A 82 18.91 5.35 -4.13
C PRO A 82 17.96 5.45 -2.93
N ARG A 83 18.23 6.41 -2.05
CA ARG A 83 17.34 6.69 -0.91
C ARG A 83 15.97 7.17 -1.44
N PRO A 84 14.86 6.55 -1.00
CA PRO A 84 13.51 6.97 -1.39
C PRO A 84 13.25 8.44 -1.05
N LEU A 85 12.53 9.14 -1.92
CA LEU A 85 12.19 10.56 -1.74
C LEU A 85 11.52 10.83 -0.39
N HIS A 86 10.53 10.03 0.00
CA HIS A 86 9.83 10.16 1.28
C HIS A 86 10.73 9.96 2.51
N LYS A 87 11.92 9.36 2.35
CA LYS A 87 12.92 9.24 3.43
C LYS A 87 13.97 10.35 3.39
N ARG A 88 13.99 11.21 2.37
CA ARG A 88 14.88 12.37 2.30
C ARG A 88 14.30 13.51 3.15
N PRO A 89 15.14 14.36 3.77
CA PRO A 89 14.66 15.54 4.47
C PRO A 89 13.88 16.47 3.53
N ALA A 90 12.63 16.75 3.86
CA ALA A 90 11.78 17.71 3.15
C ALA A 90 11.92 19.14 3.69
N LEU A 91 12.35 19.30 4.95
CA LEU A 91 12.61 20.61 5.56
C LEU A 91 13.66 20.49 6.64
N HIS A 92 14.55 21.47 6.71
CA HIS A 92 15.51 21.63 7.80
C HIS A 92 15.08 22.76 8.73
N THR A 93 14.91 22.48 10.03
CA THR A 93 14.40 23.46 11.00
C THR A 93 15.42 23.81 12.08
N PHE A 94 15.55 25.10 12.40
CA PHE A 94 16.36 25.58 13.52
C PHE A 94 15.49 26.12 14.65
N TRP A 95 15.58 25.56 15.85
CA TRP A 95 14.71 25.89 16.97
C TRP A 95 15.40 26.79 17.99
N THR A 96 14.75 27.89 18.38
CA THR A 96 15.26 28.84 19.39
C THR A 96 14.14 29.54 20.18
N GLU A 97 14.38 29.82 21.47
CA GLU A 97 13.49 30.58 22.35
C GLU A 97 14.04 31.98 22.74
N CYS A 98 15.00 32.51 21.97
CA CYS A 98 15.74 33.72 22.33
C CYS A 98 14.86 34.97 22.51
N TRP A 99 14.92 35.62 23.68
CA TRP A 99 14.14 36.83 23.97
C TRP A 99 14.97 38.06 24.36
N LYS A 100 16.26 37.88 24.69
CA LYS A 100 17.19 38.97 25.01
C LYS A 100 17.95 39.39 23.75
N HIS A 101 17.99 40.69 23.48
CA HIS A 101 18.70 41.24 22.31
C HIS A 101 20.21 40.97 22.36
N GLU A 102 20.86 41.13 23.53
CA GLU A 102 22.30 40.85 23.67
C GLU A 102 22.65 39.39 23.36
N THR A 103 21.83 38.45 23.84
CA THR A 103 21.99 37.01 23.55
C THR A 103 21.74 36.70 22.09
N TYR A 104 20.78 37.39 21.46
CA TYR A 104 20.52 37.25 20.03
C TYR A 104 21.76 37.63 19.21
N THR A 105 22.32 38.83 19.45
CA THR A 105 23.44 39.35 18.68
C THR A 105 24.74 38.57 18.92
N SER A 106 25.00 38.14 20.16
CA SER A 106 26.26 37.47 20.52
C SER A 106 26.28 35.97 20.24
N ILE A 107 25.14 35.28 20.34
CA ILE A 107 25.08 33.80 20.33
C ILE A 107 24.13 33.29 19.26
N THR A 108 22.86 33.69 19.29
CA THR A 108 21.82 33.06 18.46
C THR A 108 22.02 33.36 16.98
N ARG A 109 22.26 34.62 16.61
CA ARG A 109 22.49 35.04 15.22
C ARG A 109 23.73 34.34 14.61
N PRO A 110 24.92 34.33 15.25
CA PRO A 110 26.06 33.57 14.75
C PRO A 110 25.81 32.06 14.61
N ARG A 111 25.04 31.45 15.53
CA ARG A 111 24.68 30.02 15.44
C ARG A 111 23.78 29.72 14.26
N ILE A 112 22.76 30.55 14.01
CA ILE A 112 21.88 30.40 12.84
C ILE A 112 22.70 30.57 11.56
N GLN A 113 23.54 31.59 11.47
CA GLN A 113 24.40 31.81 10.30
C GLN A 113 25.34 30.63 10.04
N LYS A 114 25.98 30.08 11.09
CA LYS A 114 26.84 28.89 10.95
C LYS A 114 26.07 27.67 10.46
N TRP A 115 24.84 27.48 10.94
CA TRP A 115 23.96 26.39 10.49
C TRP A 115 23.55 26.56 9.02
N LEU A 116 23.11 27.76 8.62
CA LEU A 116 22.76 28.08 7.22
C LEU A 116 23.95 27.83 6.27
N GLN A 117 25.15 28.31 6.62
CA GLN A 117 26.35 28.05 5.84
C GLN A 117 26.68 26.55 5.73
N GLY A 118 26.36 25.76 6.76
CA GLY A 118 26.51 24.30 6.73
C GLY A 118 25.54 23.64 5.75
N LEU A 119 24.29 24.12 5.70
CA LEU A 119 23.27 23.65 4.77
C LEU A 119 23.58 24.04 3.32
N GLU A 120 24.02 25.28 3.09
CA GLU A 120 24.42 25.76 1.75
C GLU A 120 25.57 24.94 1.17
N LYS A 121 26.58 24.59 1.98
CA LYS A 121 27.67 23.69 1.55
C LYS A 121 27.17 22.29 1.16
N GLY A 122 26.07 21.84 1.75
CA GLY A 122 25.40 20.60 1.40
C GLY A 122 24.41 20.71 0.23
N GLY A 123 24.28 21.89 -0.39
CA GLY A 123 23.31 22.14 -1.47
C GLY A 123 21.85 22.16 -1.00
N VAL A 124 21.61 22.36 0.30
CA VAL A 124 20.27 22.39 0.89
C VAL A 124 19.74 23.82 0.86
N THR A 125 18.58 24.02 0.21
CA THR A 125 17.94 25.33 0.09
C THR A 125 16.70 25.48 0.98
N GLU A 126 16.05 24.38 1.33
CA GLU A 126 14.75 24.40 2.01
C GLU A 126 14.95 24.31 3.53
N CYS A 127 15.00 25.47 4.17
CA CYS A 127 15.16 25.59 5.61
C CYS A 127 14.20 26.60 6.25
N ALA A 128 13.91 26.41 7.52
CA ALA A 128 13.05 27.31 8.30
C ALA A 128 13.62 27.54 9.70
N ILE A 129 13.47 28.75 10.21
CA ILE A 129 13.84 29.11 11.57
C ILE A 129 12.56 29.11 12.41
N VAL A 130 12.52 28.30 13.47
CA VAL A 130 11.40 28.15 14.38
C VAL A 130 11.66 28.95 15.64
N TYR A 131 10.86 30.00 15.84
CA TYR A 131 10.89 30.84 17.02
C TYR A 131 9.84 30.39 18.04
N CYS A 132 10.29 29.88 19.19
CA CYS A 132 9.42 29.34 20.23
C CYS A 132 9.14 30.35 21.34
N ILE A 133 7.86 30.48 21.73
CA ILE A 133 7.45 31.23 22.93
C ILE A 133 6.97 30.24 23.99
N THR A 134 7.80 30.04 25.01
CA THR A 134 7.56 29.14 26.16
C THR A 134 7.05 29.91 27.40
N ALA A 135 6.59 29.18 28.42
CA ALA A 135 6.15 29.77 29.71
C ALA A 135 7.28 30.59 30.35
N GLU A 136 8.50 30.06 30.30
CA GLU A 136 9.67 30.73 30.84
C GLU A 136 9.97 32.05 30.13
N VAL A 137 9.92 32.04 28.80
CA VAL A 137 10.10 33.25 27.99
C VAL A 137 9.02 34.28 28.30
N ARG A 138 7.75 33.85 28.47
CA ARG A 138 6.65 34.75 28.83
C ARG A 138 6.83 35.35 30.22
N ALA A 139 7.19 34.54 31.23
CA ALA A 139 7.42 35.01 32.59
C ALA A 139 8.62 35.97 32.68
N LYS A 140 9.71 35.65 31.96
CA LYS A 140 10.91 36.50 31.85
C LYS A 140 10.59 37.82 31.12
N ARG A 141 9.78 37.79 30.05
CA ARG A 141 9.29 38.99 29.35
C ARG A 141 8.42 39.88 30.23
N GLN A 142 7.46 39.32 30.96
CA GLN A 142 6.57 40.09 31.84
C GLN A 142 7.32 40.82 32.96
N ARG A 143 8.38 40.21 33.53
CA ARG A 143 9.25 40.85 34.53
C ARG A 143 10.13 41.97 33.97
N THR A 144 10.37 41.98 32.66
CA THR A 144 11.27 42.95 32.00
C THR A 144 10.48 44.11 31.39
N PHE A 145 9.23 43.85 30.97
CA PHE A 145 8.30 44.87 30.45
C PHE A 145 7.91 45.92 31.51
N SER A 146 7.99 45.60 32.80
CA SER A 146 7.83 46.59 33.86
C SER A 146 8.99 47.59 33.95
N ASN A 147 10.14 47.32 33.30
CA ASN A 147 11.38 48.04 33.54
C ASN A 147 12.01 48.74 32.31
N PHE A 148 11.57 48.51 31.06
CA PHE A 148 12.11 49.22 29.88
C PHE A 148 11.11 49.35 28.73
N ALA A 149 10.96 50.58 28.20
CA ALA A 149 10.14 50.94 27.04
C ALA A 149 10.84 50.74 25.67
N THR A 150 11.98 50.04 25.62
CA THR A 150 12.81 49.84 24.42
C THR A 150 13.13 48.37 24.20
N THR A 151 12.11 47.51 24.13
CA THR A 151 12.35 46.13 23.69
C THR A 151 12.37 46.10 22.16
N SER A 152 13.55 46.12 21.54
CA SER A 152 13.68 45.68 20.14
C SER A 152 13.08 44.28 20.04
N HIS A 153 12.09 44.11 19.16
CA HIS A 153 11.48 42.81 18.97
C HIS A 153 12.52 41.90 18.29
N VAL A 154 13.20 41.04 19.07
CA VAL A 154 14.15 40.02 18.55
C VAL A 154 13.58 39.24 17.35
N MET A 155 12.25 39.06 17.32
CA MET A 155 11.56 38.45 16.17
C MET A 155 11.62 39.32 14.91
N GLU A 156 11.46 40.64 15.02
CA GLU A 156 11.62 41.58 13.89
C GLU A 156 13.08 41.67 13.46
N ASP A 157 14.02 41.65 14.40
CA ASP A 157 15.46 41.59 14.09
C ASP A 157 15.80 40.30 13.34
N MET A 158 15.27 39.15 13.77
CA MET A 158 15.38 37.87 13.05
C MET A 158 14.74 37.93 11.66
N LYS A 159 13.54 38.50 11.52
CA LYS A 159 12.89 38.68 10.21
C LYS A 159 13.76 39.53 9.29
N ASN A 160 14.42 40.57 9.83
CA ASN A 160 15.26 41.47 9.06
C ASN A 160 16.61 40.85 8.68
N ASP A 161 17.24 40.11 9.60
CA ASP A 161 18.52 39.46 9.38
C ASP A 161 18.41 38.25 8.43
N PHE A 162 17.25 37.59 8.37
CA PHE A 162 17.04 36.36 7.59
C PHE A 162 15.88 36.48 6.58
N LYS A 163 15.71 37.64 5.93
CA LYS A 163 14.61 37.92 4.97
C LYS A 163 14.42 36.91 3.82
N GLY A 164 15.42 36.06 3.54
CA GLY A 164 15.35 35.00 2.53
C GLY A 164 14.96 33.62 3.06
N ASN A 165 14.78 33.45 4.38
CA ASN A 165 14.43 32.17 5.01
C ASN A 165 13.05 32.25 5.67
N GLU A 166 12.36 31.12 5.69
CA GLU A 166 11.04 31.01 6.32
C GLU A 166 11.15 31.09 7.84
N LEU A 167 10.54 32.11 8.45
CA LEU A 167 10.48 32.27 9.90
C LEU A 167 9.13 31.80 10.43
N LEU A 168 9.13 30.67 11.13
CA LEU A 168 7.96 30.03 11.71
C LEU A 168 7.81 30.42 13.18
N LEU A 169 6.62 30.90 13.55
CA LEU A 169 6.31 31.25 14.94
C LEU A 169 5.55 30.12 15.62
N LEU A 170 6.07 29.64 16.75
CA LEU A 170 5.42 28.63 17.58
C LEU A 170 5.21 29.13 19.01
N ARG A 171 3.97 29.46 19.36
CA ARG A 171 3.58 29.85 20.72
C ARG A 171 3.05 28.65 21.47
N LEU A 172 3.80 28.18 22.46
CA LEU A 172 3.43 27.01 23.28
C LEU A 172 2.66 27.40 24.55
N VAL A 173 2.61 28.69 24.90
CA VAL A 173 1.96 29.16 26.13
C VAL A 173 1.18 30.45 25.90
N SER A 174 -0.07 30.47 26.36
CA SER A 174 -0.94 31.64 26.36
C SER A 174 -1.88 31.64 27.57
N SER A 175 -2.44 32.79 27.92
CA SER A 175 -3.52 32.93 28.92
C SER A 175 -4.84 32.33 28.44
N GLU A 176 -5.00 32.23 27.12
CA GLU A 176 -6.13 31.59 26.46
C GLU A 176 -5.62 30.34 25.73
N GLU A 177 -6.15 29.16 26.05
CA GLU A 177 -5.76 27.90 25.40
C GLU A 177 -6.02 27.92 23.88
N SER A 178 -7.06 28.65 23.44
CA SER A 178 -7.38 28.87 22.01
C SER A 178 -6.20 29.43 21.23
N ARG A 179 -5.48 30.44 21.77
CA ARG A 179 -4.33 31.05 21.07
C ARG A 179 -3.13 30.11 20.93
N VAL A 180 -2.95 29.17 21.86
CA VAL A 180 -1.90 28.14 21.73
C VAL A 180 -2.31 27.17 20.63
N LEU A 181 -3.58 26.78 20.59
CA LEU A 181 -4.13 25.93 19.55
C LEU A 181 -4.00 26.58 18.17
N ASP A 182 -4.39 27.85 18.02
CA ASP A 182 -4.28 28.60 16.76
C ASP A 182 -2.83 28.70 16.28
N SER A 183 -1.89 28.98 17.20
CA SER A 183 -0.46 29.02 16.85
C SER A 183 0.07 27.65 16.42
N LEU A 184 -0.37 26.57 17.07
CA LEU A 184 0.00 25.21 16.68
C LEU A 184 -0.57 24.84 15.30
N LEU A 185 -1.83 25.21 15.02
CA LEU A 185 -2.46 24.96 13.73
C LEU A 185 -1.77 25.76 12.61
N ALA A 186 -1.49 27.04 12.84
CA ALA A 186 -0.76 27.87 11.89
C ALA A 186 0.65 27.33 11.60
N PHE A 187 1.39 26.95 12.64
CA PHE A 187 2.71 26.33 12.51
C PHE A 187 2.64 25.02 11.70
N CYS A 188 1.73 24.12 12.05
CA CYS A 188 1.58 22.83 11.37
C CYS A 188 1.18 23.03 9.89
N SER A 189 0.32 24.00 9.60
CA SER A 189 -0.08 24.37 8.23
C SER A 189 1.12 24.86 7.42
N GLN A 190 1.93 25.78 7.97
CA GLN A 190 3.13 26.30 7.31
C GLN A 190 4.18 25.21 7.06
N VAL A 191 4.48 24.39 8.07
CA VAL A 191 5.42 23.25 7.91
C VAL A 191 4.94 22.30 6.82
N SER A 192 3.63 21.99 6.78
CA SER A 192 3.06 21.11 5.76
C SER A 192 3.16 21.71 4.36
N SER A 193 2.92 23.03 4.23
CA SER A 193 3.06 23.76 2.97
C SER A 193 4.49 23.75 2.45
N LEU A 194 5.48 24.04 3.30
CA LEU A 194 6.90 24.04 2.94
C LEU A 194 7.39 22.65 2.55
N CYS A 195 7.05 21.63 3.34
CA CYS A 195 7.40 20.24 3.01
C CYS A 195 6.81 19.82 1.67
N ARG A 196 5.57 20.22 1.37
CA ARG A 196 4.91 19.91 0.10
C ARG A 196 5.57 20.59 -1.08
N ALA A 197 5.86 21.89 -0.98
CA ALA A 197 6.51 22.65 -2.05
C ALA A 197 7.87 22.02 -2.41
N LYS A 198 8.65 21.65 -1.38
CA LYS A 198 9.90 20.91 -1.57
C LYS A 198 9.66 19.55 -2.21
N PHE A 199 8.75 18.76 -1.66
CA PHE A 199 8.48 17.41 -2.13
C PHE A 199 8.01 17.39 -3.60
N GLN A 200 7.19 18.35 -4.01
CA GLN A 200 6.75 18.51 -5.40
C GLN A 200 7.94 18.78 -6.34
N LYS A 201 8.84 19.70 -5.98
CA LYS A 201 10.05 19.97 -6.75
C LYS A 201 10.96 18.74 -6.84
N ASP A 202 11.11 17.98 -5.75
CA ASP A 202 11.92 16.76 -5.74
C ASP A 202 11.28 15.63 -6.57
N ILE A 203 9.95 15.54 -6.60
CA ILE A 203 9.21 14.63 -7.48
C ILE A 203 9.50 14.95 -8.94
N GLU A 204 9.41 16.23 -9.34
CA GLU A 204 9.66 16.66 -10.72
C GLU A 204 11.07 16.28 -11.19
N VAL A 205 12.08 16.57 -10.36
CA VAL A 205 13.48 16.19 -10.64
C VAL A 205 13.65 14.67 -10.77
N GLU A 206 13.09 13.89 -9.84
CA GLU A 206 13.23 12.43 -9.89
C GLU A 206 12.43 11.82 -11.07
N ALA A 207 11.29 12.41 -11.44
CA ALA A 207 10.50 12.00 -12.61
C ALA A 207 11.28 12.20 -13.91
N GLU A 208 11.94 13.34 -14.08
CA GLU A 208 12.84 13.60 -15.22
C GLU A 208 14.01 12.61 -15.26
N LEU A 209 14.62 12.30 -14.11
CA LEU A 209 15.70 11.31 -14.03
C LEU A 209 15.24 9.90 -14.43
N VAL A 210 14.06 9.48 -13.98
CA VAL A 210 13.48 8.18 -14.33
C VAL A 210 13.14 8.12 -15.81
N ALA A 211 12.56 9.18 -16.38
CA ALA A 211 12.26 9.28 -17.80
C ALA A 211 13.53 9.21 -18.65
N GLY A 212 14.60 9.89 -18.24
CA GLY A 212 15.92 9.83 -18.91
C GLY A 212 16.52 8.42 -18.91
N ARG A 213 16.44 7.69 -17.79
CA ARG A 213 16.95 6.31 -17.69
C ARG A 213 16.16 5.32 -18.53
N ARG A 214 14.83 5.49 -18.66
CA ARG A 214 14.00 4.67 -19.53
C ARG A 214 14.47 4.67 -20.98
N ASN A 215 15.01 5.80 -21.45
CA ASN A 215 15.45 5.97 -22.83
C ASN A 215 16.88 5.46 -23.08
N ALA A 216 17.63 5.13 -22.02
CA ALA A 216 18.99 4.61 -22.11
C ALA A 216 19.01 3.08 -22.17
N ALA A 217 20.01 2.50 -22.85
CA ALA A 217 20.28 1.08 -22.74
C ALA A 217 20.69 0.76 -21.29
N CYS A 218 19.92 -0.10 -20.62
CA CYS A 218 20.14 -0.45 -19.23
C CYS A 218 20.73 -1.85 -19.11
N GLU A 219 21.78 -1.97 -18.30
CA GLU A 219 22.40 -3.26 -18.00
C GLU A 219 21.49 -4.11 -17.09
N PRO A 220 21.51 -5.45 -17.19
CA PRO A 220 20.69 -6.34 -16.35
C PRO A 220 20.83 -6.09 -14.84
N LYS A 221 22.01 -5.63 -14.39
CA LYS A 221 22.29 -5.31 -12.99
C LYS A 221 21.55 -4.05 -12.48
N GLU A 222 21.12 -3.17 -13.39
CA GLU A 222 20.52 -1.86 -13.07
C GLU A 222 18.99 -1.89 -13.06
N LEU A 223 18.39 -2.91 -13.69
CA LEU A 223 16.94 -3.04 -13.87
C LEU A 223 16.15 -2.99 -12.55
N TYR A 224 16.66 -3.63 -11.49
CA TYR A 224 16.01 -3.57 -10.17
C TYR A 224 16.10 -2.16 -9.56
N GLY A 225 17.19 -1.44 -9.80
CA GLY A 225 17.33 -0.05 -9.38
C GLY A 225 16.30 0.85 -10.05
N ILE A 226 16.03 0.65 -11.35
CA ILE A 226 14.99 1.38 -12.10
C ILE A 226 13.60 1.06 -11.57
N PHE A 227 13.32 -0.23 -11.35
CA PHE A 227 12.09 -0.67 -10.68
C PHE A 227 11.89 0.06 -9.34
N LEU A 228 12.92 0.10 -8.49
CA LEU A 228 12.84 0.78 -7.20
C LEU A 228 12.65 2.29 -7.32
N GLN A 229 13.26 2.94 -8.31
CA GLN A 229 13.06 4.37 -8.54
C GLN A 229 11.61 4.67 -8.94
N LYS A 230 11.05 3.91 -9.89
CA LYS A 230 9.63 4.03 -10.28
C LYS A 230 8.71 3.76 -9.10
N LEU A 231 8.98 2.71 -8.33
CA LEU A 231 8.23 2.36 -7.13
C LEU A 231 8.25 3.50 -6.10
N ASN A 232 9.42 4.05 -5.79
CA ASN A 232 9.56 5.12 -4.81
C ASN A 232 8.92 6.43 -5.29
N LEU A 233 8.97 6.71 -6.60
CA LEU A 233 8.29 7.85 -7.21
C LEU A 233 6.77 7.68 -7.18
N ALA A 234 6.25 6.47 -7.44
CA ALA A 234 4.82 6.16 -7.32
C ALA A 234 4.32 6.38 -5.88
N VAL A 235 5.09 5.94 -4.88
CA VAL A 235 4.80 6.21 -3.46
C VAL A 235 4.74 7.73 -3.21
N SER A 236 5.65 8.51 -3.77
CA SER A 236 5.65 9.97 -3.62
C SER A 236 4.41 10.63 -4.25
N TYR A 237 4.03 10.23 -5.47
CA TYR A 237 2.81 10.74 -6.10
C TYR A 237 1.54 10.40 -5.29
N GLU A 238 1.50 9.18 -4.75
CA GLU A 238 0.41 8.73 -3.90
C GLU A 238 0.35 9.50 -2.57
N MET A 239 1.52 9.87 -1.99
CA MET A 239 1.59 10.77 -0.84
C MET A 239 1.02 12.16 -1.16
N THR A 240 1.16 12.65 -2.38
CA THR A 240 0.64 13.95 -2.84
C THR A 240 -0.73 13.88 -3.51
N LEU A 241 -1.47 12.77 -3.36
CA LEU A 241 -2.81 12.57 -3.96
C LEU A 241 -2.86 12.62 -5.50
N GLN A 242 -1.73 12.50 -6.17
CA GLN A 242 -1.61 12.39 -7.64
C GLN A 242 -1.83 10.93 -8.05
N ASN A 243 -3.09 10.49 -7.92
CA ASN A 243 -3.47 9.08 -8.00
C ASN A 243 -3.29 8.47 -9.40
N GLU A 244 -3.47 9.24 -10.48
CA GLU A 244 -3.30 8.74 -11.85
C GLU A 244 -1.82 8.50 -12.18
N GLU A 245 -0.95 9.43 -11.80
CA GLU A 245 0.50 9.35 -11.96
C GLU A 245 1.07 8.20 -11.12
N ALA A 246 0.63 8.09 -9.87
CA ALA A 246 0.98 6.98 -9.00
C ALA A 246 0.56 5.63 -9.62
N LEU A 247 -0.68 5.53 -10.11
CA LEU A 247 -1.21 4.31 -10.71
C LEU A 247 -0.39 3.88 -11.92
N LEU A 248 -0.10 4.82 -12.82
CA LEU A 248 0.71 4.56 -14.02
C LEU A 248 2.10 4.02 -13.62
N LEU A 249 2.78 4.66 -12.67
CA LEU A 249 4.11 4.24 -12.26
C LEU A 249 4.14 2.90 -11.54
N TYR A 250 3.15 2.59 -10.69
CA TYR A 250 3.06 1.25 -10.09
C TYR A 250 2.83 0.16 -11.15
N GLN A 251 1.98 0.42 -12.15
CA GLN A 251 1.73 -0.52 -13.26
C GLN A 251 2.98 -0.72 -14.14
N GLU A 252 3.69 0.37 -14.44
CA GLU A 252 4.97 0.30 -15.15
C GLU A 252 6.01 -0.48 -14.35
N ALA A 253 6.16 -0.19 -13.05
CA ALA A 253 7.09 -0.90 -12.19
C ALA A 253 6.78 -2.42 -12.15
N ALA A 254 5.50 -2.80 -12.06
CA ALA A 254 5.10 -4.21 -12.11
C ALA A 254 5.47 -4.87 -13.45
N THR A 255 5.26 -4.17 -14.57
CA THR A 255 5.55 -4.66 -15.92
C THR A 255 7.06 -4.76 -16.16
N ASP A 256 7.83 -3.78 -15.70
CA ASP A 256 9.29 -3.76 -15.77
C ASP A 256 9.89 -4.89 -14.95
N LEU A 257 9.38 -5.15 -13.75
CA LEU A 257 9.80 -6.29 -12.94
C LEU A 257 9.49 -7.62 -13.63
N GLU A 258 8.29 -7.75 -14.22
CA GLU A 258 7.93 -8.96 -14.97
C GLU A 258 8.86 -9.19 -16.17
N SER A 259 9.06 -8.17 -16.99
CA SER A 259 9.91 -8.23 -18.17
C SER A 259 11.37 -8.48 -17.82
N ALA A 260 11.91 -7.81 -16.80
CA ALA A 260 13.26 -8.01 -16.30
C ALA A 260 13.49 -9.47 -15.86
N VAL A 261 12.55 -10.03 -15.09
CA VAL A 261 12.61 -11.45 -14.72
C VAL A 261 12.56 -12.34 -15.95
N SER A 262 11.66 -12.07 -16.91
CA SER A 262 11.50 -12.89 -18.12
C SER A 262 12.74 -12.89 -19.03
N ILE A 263 13.37 -11.72 -19.23
CA ILE A 263 14.54 -11.56 -20.11
C ILE A 263 15.79 -12.21 -19.50
N ILE A 264 15.98 -12.03 -18.19
CA ILE A 264 17.22 -12.44 -17.53
C ILE A 264 17.17 -13.91 -17.09
N CYS A 265 15.96 -14.48 -16.96
CA CYS A 265 15.77 -15.88 -16.64
C CYS A 265 16.31 -16.76 -17.78
N GLY A 266 17.43 -17.43 -17.53
CA GLY A 266 18.16 -18.24 -18.52
C GLY A 266 19.53 -17.69 -18.91
N SER A 267 19.90 -16.48 -18.46
CA SER A 267 21.27 -15.99 -18.56
C SER A 267 22.23 -16.86 -17.73
N GLN A 268 23.45 -17.08 -18.24
CA GLN A 268 24.44 -17.90 -17.52
C GLN A 268 24.92 -17.25 -16.21
N THR A 269 24.86 -15.91 -16.14
CA THR A 269 25.29 -15.12 -14.98
C THR A 269 24.16 -14.20 -14.52
N PRO A 270 23.21 -14.69 -13.70
CA PRO A 270 22.13 -13.84 -13.20
C PRO A 270 22.68 -12.73 -12.29
N PRO A 271 22.10 -11.52 -12.33
CA PRO A 271 22.52 -10.41 -11.48
C PRO A 271 22.22 -10.71 -10.01
N THR A 272 22.96 -10.06 -9.10
CA THR A 272 22.90 -10.32 -7.65
C THR A 272 21.50 -10.11 -7.07
N TRP A 273 20.78 -9.08 -7.53
CA TRP A 273 19.41 -8.82 -7.11
C TRP A 273 18.46 -9.96 -7.50
N LEU A 274 18.66 -10.59 -8.66
CA LEU A 274 17.80 -11.69 -9.10
C LEU A 274 18.08 -12.95 -8.27
N ARG A 275 19.35 -13.21 -7.93
CA ARG A 275 19.71 -14.29 -6.99
C ARG A 275 19.09 -14.05 -5.61
N ALA A 276 19.15 -12.83 -5.10
CA ALA A 276 18.51 -12.48 -3.83
C ALA A 276 17.01 -12.79 -3.84
N LEU A 277 16.30 -12.47 -4.93
CA LEU A 277 14.88 -12.82 -5.09
C LEU A 277 14.63 -14.34 -5.23
N GLN A 278 15.56 -15.07 -5.83
CA GLN A 278 15.49 -16.54 -5.95
C GLN A 278 15.73 -17.24 -4.62
N GLU A 279 16.62 -16.71 -3.78
CA GLU A 279 17.02 -17.30 -2.50
C GLU A 279 16.12 -16.86 -1.33
N ALA A 280 15.37 -15.77 -1.49
CA ALA A 280 14.46 -15.25 -0.49
C ALA A 280 13.39 -16.28 -0.10
N GLN A 281 13.48 -16.80 1.13
CA GLN A 281 12.50 -17.71 1.70
C GLN A 281 11.20 -17.00 2.05
N CYS A 282 10.09 -17.69 1.85
CA CYS A 282 8.75 -17.15 2.06
C CYS A 282 7.98 -18.05 3.03
N ASP A 283 8.05 -17.71 4.32
CA ASP A 283 7.36 -18.45 5.38
C ASP A 283 5.90 -18.01 5.57
N SER A 284 5.55 -16.85 5.01
CA SER A 284 4.18 -16.31 5.05
C SER A 284 3.71 -15.87 3.68
N TRP A 285 2.45 -16.13 3.34
CA TRP A 285 1.83 -15.73 2.08
C TRP A 285 0.58 -14.88 2.33
N ASP A 286 0.81 -13.68 2.87
CA ASP A 286 -0.24 -12.68 3.02
C ASP A 286 -0.84 -12.38 1.64
N TYR A 287 -2.17 -12.37 1.60
CA TYR A 287 -2.93 -12.09 0.40
C TYR A 287 -3.25 -10.59 0.30
N PRO A 288 -3.50 -10.07 -0.91
CA PRO A 288 -3.79 -8.66 -1.12
C PRO A 288 -5.14 -8.30 -0.49
N LYS A 289 -5.13 -7.74 0.73
CA LYS A 289 -6.34 -7.26 1.42
C LYS A 289 -6.76 -5.92 0.85
N LEU A 290 -7.75 -5.93 -0.04
CA LEU A 290 -8.13 -4.75 -0.81
C LEU A 290 -8.96 -3.75 0.00
N ALA A 291 -9.64 -4.23 1.05
CA ALA A 291 -10.25 -3.36 2.05
C ALA A 291 -9.21 -2.65 2.93
N TRP A 292 -8.02 -3.23 3.10
CA TRP A 292 -7.00 -2.73 4.01
C TRP A 292 -5.65 -2.50 3.32
N HIS A 293 -5.52 -1.31 2.75
CA HIS A 293 -4.36 -0.90 1.96
C HIS A 293 -3.06 -0.73 2.78
N ASN A 294 -3.15 -0.63 4.11
CA ASN A 294 -1.96 -0.46 4.97
C ASN A 294 -1.08 -1.71 5.06
N LEU A 295 -1.64 -2.90 4.82
CA LEU A 295 -0.88 -4.15 4.80
C LEU A 295 0.27 -4.10 3.78
N ALA A 296 0.09 -3.39 2.67
CA ALA A 296 1.12 -3.24 1.66
C ALA A 296 2.38 -2.59 2.26
N TRP A 297 2.25 -1.55 3.09
CA TRP A 297 3.39 -0.78 3.58
C TRP A 297 4.41 -1.62 4.36
N LYS A 298 3.97 -2.71 5.02
CA LYS A 298 4.83 -3.70 5.68
C LYS A 298 5.95 -4.21 4.77
N TYR A 299 5.69 -4.36 3.48
CA TYR A 299 6.64 -4.95 2.52
C TYR A 299 7.61 -3.95 1.92
N LEU A 300 7.24 -2.66 1.90
CA LEU A 300 8.02 -1.64 1.20
C LEU A 300 9.49 -1.58 1.67
N PRO A 301 9.83 -1.61 2.97
CA PRO A 301 11.23 -1.58 3.40
C PRO A 301 12.06 -2.76 2.89
N ALA A 302 11.48 -3.97 2.88
CA ALA A 302 12.16 -5.18 2.40
C ALA A 302 12.30 -5.19 0.87
N ILE A 303 11.32 -4.63 0.15
CA ILE A 303 11.40 -4.44 -1.30
C ILE A 303 12.52 -3.44 -1.62
N GLN A 304 12.58 -2.31 -0.92
CA GLN A 304 13.62 -1.28 -1.12
C GLN A 304 15.06 -1.80 -0.91
N THR A 305 15.23 -2.86 -0.12
CA THR A 305 16.54 -3.50 0.14
C THR A 305 16.77 -4.78 -0.66
N CYS A 306 15.87 -5.14 -1.58
CA CYS A 306 15.93 -6.39 -2.35
C CYS A 306 15.95 -7.67 -1.46
N SER A 307 15.32 -7.60 -0.28
CA SER A 307 15.25 -8.71 0.67
C SER A 307 13.86 -9.36 0.76
N SER A 308 12.86 -8.75 0.11
CA SER A 308 11.49 -9.27 0.11
C SER A 308 11.32 -10.44 -0.86
N PRO A 309 10.64 -11.53 -0.47
CA PRO A 309 10.21 -12.56 -1.41
C PRO A 309 9.37 -11.97 -2.54
N LEU A 310 9.52 -12.53 -3.75
CA LEU A 310 8.80 -12.02 -4.93
C LEU A 310 7.27 -12.04 -4.73
N LEU A 311 6.74 -13.03 -4.00
CA LEU A 311 5.31 -13.11 -3.67
C LEU A 311 4.82 -11.88 -2.89
N HIS A 312 5.59 -11.40 -1.92
CA HIS A 312 5.27 -10.20 -1.14
C HIS A 312 5.35 -8.93 -2.00
N THR A 313 6.30 -8.87 -2.94
CA THR A 313 6.39 -7.77 -3.90
C THR A 313 5.13 -7.70 -4.78
N HIS A 314 4.62 -8.84 -5.24
CA HIS A 314 3.34 -8.90 -5.97
C HIS A 314 2.14 -8.57 -5.09
N THR A 315 2.09 -9.05 -3.84
CA THR A 315 1.05 -8.66 -2.89
C THR A 315 1.04 -7.14 -2.69
N TYR A 316 2.22 -6.51 -2.54
CA TYR A 316 2.37 -5.07 -2.41
C TYR A 316 1.80 -4.32 -3.62
N LEU A 317 2.32 -4.61 -4.82
CA LEU A 317 1.93 -3.93 -6.05
C LEU A 317 0.45 -4.13 -6.34
N LEU A 318 -0.07 -5.35 -6.21
CA LEU A 318 -1.47 -5.66 -6.45
C LEU A 318 -2.39 -4.89 -5.50
N THR A 319 -2.04 -4.83 -4.22
CA THR A 319 -2.84 -4.10 -3.21
C THR A 319 -2.85 -2.59 -3.51
N ARG A 320 -1.69 -1.98 -3.84
CA ARG A 320 -1.62 -0.54 -4.16
C ARG A 320 -2.35 -0.19 -5.46
N ILE A 321 -2.08 -0.92 -6.54
CA ILE A 321 -2.71 -0.67 -7.84
C ILE A 321 -4.23 -0.85 -7.74
N ALA A 322 -4.71 -1.90 -7.05
CA ALA A 322 -6.13 -2.10 -6.83
C ALA A 322 -6.75 -0.98 -5.98
N HIS A 323 -6.07 -0.55 -4.90
CA HIS A 323 -6.51 0.59 -4.09
C HIS A 323 -6.70 1.85 -4.93
N LEU A 324 -5.72 2.22 -5.75
CA LEU A 324 -5.80 3.39 -6.63
C LEU A 324 -6.92 3.28 -7.66
N HIS A 325 -7.13 2.10 -8.26
CA HIS A 325 -8.27 1.89 -9.17
C HIS A 325 -9.61 2.13 -8.47
N PHE A 326 -9.75 1.70 -7.22
CA PHE A 326 -10.96 1.99 -6.48
C PHE A 326 -11.11 3.47 -6.11
N THR A 327 -10.02 4.15 -5.75
CA THR A 327 -10.00 5.60 -5.49
C THR A 327 -10.39 6.39 -6.74
N LEU A 328 -10.02 5.90 -7.92
CA LEU A 328 -10.38 6.47 -9.22
C LEU A 328 -11.74 5.99 -9.76
N GLU A 329 -12.55 5.31 -8.94
CA GLU A 329 -13.89 4.80 -9.31
C GLU A 329 -13.88 3.77 -10.47
N ARG A 330 -12.74 3.10 -10.73
CA ARG A 330 -12.51 2.12 -11.81
C ARG A 330 -12.53 0.67 -11.31
N ALA A 331 -13.44 0.35 -10.40
CA ALA A 331 -13.47 -0.94 -9.68
C ALA A 331 -13.47 -2.19 -10.59
N TRP A 332 -14.07 -2.12 -11.78
CA TRP A 332 -14.17 -3.26 -12.70
C TRP A 332 -12.80 -3.70 -13.26
N THR A 333 -11.85 -2.77 -13.44
CA THR A 333 -10.52 -3.06 -14.00
C THR A 333 -9.64 -3.89 -13.05
N VAL A 334 -9.98 -3.89 -11.76
CA VAL A 334 -9.25 -4.63 -10.71
C VAL A 334 -9.29 -6.14 -10.98
N SER A 335 -10.33 -6.63 -11.63
CA SER A 335 -10.45 -8.05 -11.96
C SER A 335 -9.41 -8.53 -12.97
N ASP A 336 -9.26 -7.80 -14.07
CA ASP A 336 -8.25 -8.08 -15.10
C ASP A 336 -6.85 -7.95 -14.53
N LEU A 337 -6.62 -6.93 -13.69
CA LEU A 337 -5.38 -6.75 -12.94
C LEU A 337 -5.04 -7.99 -12.10
N VAL A 338 -5.97 -8.46 -11.27
CA VAL A 338 -5.76 -9.62 -10.40
C VAL A 338 -5.44 -10.86 -11.23
N ILE A 339 -6.23 -11.14 -12.27
CA ILE A 339 -5.99 -12.31 -13.16
C ILE A 339 -4.61 -12.21 -13.82
N SER A 340 -4.24 -11.03 -14.34
CA SER A 340 -2.94 -10.80 -14.96
C SER A 340 -1.79 -11.06 -13.97
N THR A 341 -1.86 -10.48 -12.78
CA THR A 341 -0.86 -10.65 -11.71
C THR A 341 -0.74 -12.11 -11.26
N LEU A 342 -1.87 -12.83 -11.12
CA LEU A 342 -1.86 -14.26 -10.79
C LEU A 342 -1.13 -15.07 -11.86
N HIS A 343 -1.36 -14.76 -13.14
CA HIS A 343 -0.66 -15.43 -14.23
C HIS A 343 0.82 -15.06 -14.30
N ALA A 344 1.18 -13.80 -14.11
CA ALA A 344 2.56 -13.31 -14.05
C ALA A 344 3.35 -14.00 -12.94
N MET A 345 2.81 -13.99 -11.72
CA MET A 345 3.43 -14.65 -10.57
C MET A 345 3.56 -16.17 -10.78
N ALA A 346 2.55 -16.81 -11.38
CA ALA A 346 2.64 -18.24 -11.73
C ALA A 346 3.73 -18.54 -12.78
N ARG A 347 3.95 -17.63 -13.74
CA ARG A 347 5.05 -17.75 -14.72
C ARG A 347 6.40 -17.59 -14.03
N GLN A 348 6.56 -16.53 -13.24
CA GLN A 348 7.82 -16.22 -12.54
C GLN A 348 8.18 -17.27 -11.50
N LYS A 349 7.22 -17.83 -10.75
CA LYS A 349 7.45 -18.97 -9.84
C LYS A 349 8.12 -20.12 -10.57
N ARG A 350 7.63 -20.48 -11.76
CA ARG A 350 8.16 -21.59 -12.56
C ARG A 350 9.52 -21.25 -13.17
N ALA A 351 9.65 -20.04 -13.72
CA ALA A 351 10.86 -19.57 -14.37
C ALA A 351 12.04 -19.49 -13.38
N LEU A 352 11.81 -18.89 -12.21
CA LEU A 352 12.84 -18.69 -11.18
C LEU A 352 12.99 -19.85 -10.21
N LYS A 353 12.12 -20.87 -10.25
CA LYS A 353 12.07 -21.98 -9.30
C LYS A 353 12.09 -21.50 -7.84
N LEU A 354 11.21 -20.55 -7.53
CA LEU A 354 11.17 -19.91 -6.21
C LEU A 354 10.96 -20.93 -5.08
N PRO A 355 11.59 -20.75 -3.91
CA PRO A 355 11.52 -21.64 -2.75
C PRO A 355 10.20 -21.43 -1.98
N LEU A 356 9.07 -21.63 -2.67
CA LEU A 356 7.74 -21.54 -2.10
C LEU A 356 7.23 -22.94 -1.76
N PRO A 357 6.70 -23.18 -0.54
CA PRO A 357 6.07 -24.45 -0.19
C PRO A 357 4.98 -24.85 -1.19
N ASP A 358 4.80 -26.14 -1.43
CA ASP A 358 3.78 -26.61 -2.37
C ASP A 358 2.38 -26.19 -1.93
N GLY A 359 1.59 -25.67 -2.87
CA GLY A 359 0.25 -25.14 -2.59
C GLY A 359 0.20 -23.71 -2.01
N SER A 360 1.31 -23.14 -1.52
CA SER A 360 1.33 -21.78 -0.94
C SER A 360 0.83 -20.70 -1.91
N PHE A 361 1.32 -20.72 -3.15
CA PHE A 361 0.87 -19.84 -4.22
C PHE A 361 -0.64 -20.03 -4.52
N ASP A 362 -1.13 -21.27 -4.50
CA ASP A 362 -2.52 -21.56 -4.79
C ASP A 362 -3.43 -21.08 -3.64
N CYS A 363 -2.97 -21.17 -2.39
CA CYS A 363 -3.62 -20.55 -1.23
C CYS A 363 -3.69 -19.03 -1.38
N TRP A 364 -2.57 -18.39 -1.72
CA TRP A 364 -2.50 -16.95 -1.98
C TRP A 364 -3.46 -16.53 -3.09
N ALA A 365 -3.45 -17.25 -4.21
CA ALA A 365 -4.30 -16.97 -5.36
C ALA A 365 -5.81 -17.16 -5.05
N TYR A 366 -6.16 -18.22 -4.30
CA TYR A 366 -7.53 -18.44 -3.84
C TYR A 366 -8.03 -17.27 -2.99
N MET A 367 -7.22 -16.81 -2.02
CA MET A 367 -7.59 -15.69 -1.14
C MET A 367 -7.68 -14.38 -1.94
N ALA A 368 -6.73 -14.10 -2.83
CA ALA A 368 -6.72 -12.92 -3.68
C ALA A 368 -7.99 -12.83 -4.55
N CYS A 369 -8.42 -13.93 -5.19
CA CYS A 369 -9.64 -13.95 -6.00
C CYS A 369 -10.89 -13.63 -5.18
N ASN A 370 -11.05 -14.25 -4.00
CA ASN A 370 -12.25 -14.04 -3.18
C ASN A 370 -12.29 -12.64 -2.56
N GLU A 371 -11.15 -12.14 -2.07
CA GLU A 371 -11.03 -10.77 -1.57
C GLU A 371 -11.36 -9.74 -2.65
N THR A 372 -10.92 -9.98 -3.89
CA THR A 372 -11.22 -9.11 -5.03
C THR A 372 -12.72 -9.06 -5.31
N VAL A 373 -13.40 -10.20 -5.31
CA VAL A 373 -14.85 -10.24 -5.51
C VAL A 373 -15.56 -9.47 -4.40
N LEU A 374 -15.18 -9.68 -3.15
CA LEU A 374 -15.76 -8.96 -2.02
C LEU A 374 -15.55 -7.44 -2.12
N ALA A 375 -14.33 -7.01 -2.44
CA ALA A 375 -13.98 -5.59 -2.55
C ALA A 375 -14.68 -4.88 -3.72
N ILE A 376 -14.85 -5.56 -4.85
CA ILE A 376 -15.64 -5.01 -5.97
C ILE A 376 -17.12 -4.92 -5.57
N MET A 377 -17.67 -5.98 -4.96
CA MET A 377 -19.08 -6.02 -4.59
C MET A 377 -19.46 -5.00 -3.50
N SER A 378 -18.55 -4.66 -2.60
CA SER A 378 -18.82 -3.65 -1.57
C SER A 378 -18.79 -2.21 -2.09
N ARG A 379 -18.15 -1.96 -3.25
CA ARG A 379 -17.94 -0.62 -3.82
C ARG A 379 -18.80 -0.29 -5.02
N VAL A 380 -19.45 -1.30 -5.59
CA VAL A 380 -20.27 -1.15 -6.80
C VAL A 380 -21.75 -1.24 -6.43
N ASN A 381 -22.47 -0.13 -6.62
CA ASN A 381 -23.92 -0.14 -6.45
C ASN A 381 -24.59 -1.04 -7.50
N PRO A 382 -25.49 -1.94 -7.10
CA PRO A 382 -26.18 -2.83 -8.04
C PRO A 382 -27.10 -2.07 -9.02
N ASP A 383 -27.62 -0.90 -8.61
CA ASP A 383 -28.59 -0.11 -9.38
C ASP A 383 -27.95 0.78 -10.47
N THR A 384 -26.66 1.11 -10.37
CA THR A 384 -25.95 1.96 -11.35
C THR A 384 -25.45 1.18 -12.58
N LEU A 385 -25.73 -0.13 -12.67
CA LEU A 385 -25.18 -1.03 -13.69
C LEU A 385 -26.26 -1.78 -14.49
N VAL A 386 -27.26 -1.05 -14.98
CA VAL A 386 -28.36 -1.64 -15.78
C VAL A 386 -27.86 -2.21 -17.11
N ASP A 387 -26.77 -1.70 -17.69
CA ASP A 387 -26.15 -2.23 -18.93
C ASP A 387 -24.90 -3.10 -18.69
N SER A 388 -24.32 -3.05 -17.49
CA SER A 388 -23.03 -3.66 -17.10
C SER A 388 -23.17 -4.87 -16.17
N THR A 389 -24.40 -5.27 -15.86
CA THR A 389 -24.73 -6.45 -15.05
C THR A 389 -24.09 -7.71 -15.62
N THR A 390 -24.07 -7.88 -16.94
CA THR A 390 -23.44 -9.07 -17.57
C THR A 390 -21.91 -9.08 -17.42
N SER A 391 -21.26 -7.91 -17.46
CA SER A 391 -19.80 -7.80 -17.33
C SER A 391 -19.34 -8.08 -15.90
N LEU A 392 -20.01 -7.48 -14.91
CA LEU A 392 -19.71 -7.72 -13.49
C LEU A 392 -19.97 -9.19 -13.10
N LEU A 393 -21.07 -9.77 -13.58
CA LEU A 393 -21.36 -11.19 -13.37
C LEU A 393 -20.31 -12.10 -14.01
N LEU A 394 -19.80 -11.73 -15.18
CA LEU A 394 -18.75 -12.47 -15.88
C LEU A 394 -17.41 -12.42 -15.13
N VAL A 395 -17.00 -11.23 -14.71
CA VAL A 395 -15.80 -11.00 -13.90
C VAL A 395 -15.83 -11.84 -12.62
N ARG A 396 -16.96 -11.79 -11.90
CA ARG A 396 -17.18 -12.60 -10.70
C ARG A 396 -17.06 -14.09 -11.00
N ALA A 397 -17.68 -14.54 -12.09
CA ALA A 397 -17.61 -15.95 -12.50
C ALA A 397 -16.19 -16.40 -12.83
N GLN A 398 -15.38 -15.55 -13.48
CA GLN A 398 -13.99 -15.85 -13.82
C GLN A 398 -13.10 -15.96 -12.57
N LEU A 399 -13.20 -15.00 -11.65
CA LEU A 399 -12.42 -15.00 -10.40
C LEU A 399 -12.79 -16.20 -9.52
N TRP A 400 -14.08 -16.48 -9.31
CA TRP A 400 -14.48 -17.67 -8.55
C TRP A 400 -14.13 -18.97 -9.25
N HIS A 401 -14.16 -19.03 -10.59
CA HIS A 401 -13.71 -20.20 -11.31
C HIS A 401 -12.21 -20.45 -11.08
N TYR A 402 -11.40 -19.40 -11.13
CA TYR A 402 -9.97 -19.49 -10.84
C TYR A 402 -9.75 -19.99 -9.39
N ALA A 403 -10.44 -19.39 -8.42
CA ALA A 403 -10.41 -19.82 -7.02
C ALA A 403 -10.81 -21.29 -6.85
N LEU A 404 -11.85 -21.76 -7.56
CA LEU A 404 -12.31 -23.16 -7.52
C LEU A 404 -11.24 -24.12 -8.04
N GLU A 405 -10.54 -23.78 -9.14
CA GLU A 405 -9.43 -24.60 -9.65
C GLU A 405 -8.26 -24.63 -8.67
N LYS A 406 -7.98 -23.51 -7.98
CA LYS A 406 -6.95 -23.45 -6.93
C LYS A 406 -7.31 -24.30 -5.73
N LEU A 407 -8.55 -24.19 -5.26
CA LEU A 407 -9.06 -24.99 -4.15
C LEU A 407 -9.04 -26.50 -4.48
N HIS A 408 -9.38 -26.87 -5.72
CA HIS A 408 -9.27 -28.25 -6.19
C HIS A 408 -7.83 -28.78 -6.10
N TYR A 409 -6.86 -27.99 -6.56
CA TYR A 409 -5.45 -28.36 -6.53
C TYR A 409 -4.93 -28.51 -5.10
N ILE A 410 -5.22 -27.54 -4.22
CA ILE A 410 -4.86 -27.60 -2.80
C ILE A 410 -5.48 -28.83 -2.13
N GLY A 411 -6.76 -29.11 -2.39
CA GLY A 411 -7.42 -30.30 -1.87
C GLY A 411 -6.78 -31.60 -2.33
N GLY A 412 -6.27 -31.63 -3.56
CA GLY A 412 -5.52 -32.78 -4.09
C GLY A 412 -4.21 -33.00 -3.33
N LEU A 413 -3.42 -31.93 -3.18
CA LEU A 413 -2.15 -31.93 -2.43
C LEU A 413 -2.34 -32.34 -0.96
N CYS A 414 -3.36 -31.80 -0.30
CA CYS A 414 -3.66 -32.08 1.09
C CYS A 414 -4.42 -33.41 1.31
N GLY A 415 -4.71 -34.18 0.27
CA GLY A 415 -5.49 -35.42 0.38
C GLY A 415 -6.93 -35.23 0.87
N LEU A 416 -7.48 -34.02 0.72
CA LEU A 416 -8.85 -33.65 1.08
C LEU A 416 -9.87 -34.04 0.00
N MET A 417 -9.40 -34.33 -1.23
CA MET A 417 -10.25 -34.79 -2.31
C MET A 417 -10.83 -36.20 -2.06
N PRO A 418 -12.05 -36.50 -2.55
CA PRO A 418 -12.65 -37.82 -2.41
C PRO A 418 -11.80 -38.90 -3.09
N GLY A 419 -11.63 -40.04 -2.41
CA GLY A 419 -10.80 -41.14 -2.90
C GLY A 419 -9.31 -41.05 -2.52
N ASN A 420 -8.84 -39.91 -2.01
CA ASN A 420 -7.47 -39.79 -1.51
C ASN A 420 -7.38 -40.35 -0.07
N LYS A 421 -6.48 -41.32 0.13
CA LYS A 421 -6.08 -41.75 1.48
C LYS A 421 -5.19 -40.67 2.10
N ALA A 422 -5.41 -40.36 3.37
CA ALA A 422 -4.53 -39.42 4.08
C ALA A 422 -3.15 -40.08 4.26
N ILE A 423 -2.12 -39.40 3.76
CA ILE A 423 -0.70 -39.77 3.95
C ILE A 423 -0.14 -38.78 4.97
N GLU A 424 0.80 -39.20 5.82
CA GLU A 424 1.43 -38.34 6.84
C GLU A 424 2.00 -37.03 6.26
N GLN A 425 2.57 -37.10 5.05
CA GLN A 425 3.05 -35.96 4.27
C GLN A 425 1.97 -34.91 3.98
N ASN A 426 0.71 -35.33 3.84
CA ASN A 426 -0.41 -34.42 3.61
C ASN A 426 -0.74 -33.61 4.87
N THR A 427 -0.64 -34.23 6.05
CA THR A 427 -0.89 -33.56 7.33
C THR A 427 0.17 -32.51 7.62
N SER A 428 1.45 -32.82 7.41
CA SER A 428 2.53 -31.82 7.54
C SER A 428 2.34 -30.66 6.57
N LEU A 429 1.94 -30.95 5.32
CA LEU A 429 1.67 -29.92 4.33
C LEU A 429 0.50 -29.02 4.73
N ILE A 430 -0.60 -29.58 5.26
CA ILE A 430 -1.73 -28.80 5.78
C ILE A 430 -1.24 -27.86 6.90
N HIS A 431 -0.42 -28.33 7.83
CA HIS A 431 0.13 -27.48 8.89
C HIS A 431 1.03 -26.37 8.33
N THR A 432 1.92 -26.67 7.38
CA THR A 432 2.72 -25.65 6.69
C THR A 432 1.81 -24.61 6.03
N LEU A 433 0.79 -25.06 5.29
CA LEU A 433 -0.15 -24.21 4.57
C LEU A 433 -1.03 -23.34 5.48
N ILE A 434 -1.41 -23.84 6.65
CA ILE A 434 -2.19 -23.07 7.63
C ILE A 434 -1.30 -22.06 8.34
N ASN A 435 -0.09 -22.45 8.73
CA ASN A 435 0.82 -21.62 9.52
C ASN A 435 1.38 -20.43 8.72
N GLY A 436 1.59 -20.58 7.41
CA GLY A 436 2.03 -19.46 6.58
C GLY A 436 0.92 -18.48 6.17
N ILE A 437 -0.36 -18.76 6.46
CA ILE A 437 -1.41 -17.75 6.35
C ILE A 437 -1.31 -16.85 7.58
N SER A 438 -0.77 -15.63 7.44
CA SER A 438 -0.63 -14.74 8.58
C SER A 438 -1.98 -14.43 9.24
N PRO A 439 -2.00 -14.29 10.58
CA PRO A 439 -3.15 -13.75 11.28
C PRO A 439 -3.35 -12.28 10.92
N VAL A 440 -4.60 -11.82 10.94
CA VAL A 440 -4.90 -10.39 10.77
C VAL A 440 -4.47 -9.67 12.04
N PRO A 441 -3.69 -8.57 11.96
CA PRO A 441 -3.49 -7.67 13.09
C PRO A 441 -4.85 -7.18 13.60
N PHE A 442 -5.02 -7.21 14.92
CA PHE A 442 -6.29 -7.00 15.62
C PHE A 442 -6.83 -5.55 15.56
N GLU A 443 -6.19 -4.66 14.80
CA GLU A 443 -6.48 -3.21 14.75
C GLU A 443 -7.61 -2.84 13.77
N VAL A 444 -8.34 -3.81 13.22
CA VAL A 444 -9.57 -3.52 12.49
C VAL A 444 -10.63 -3.11 13.52
N SER A 445 -10.77 -1.79 13.72
CA SER A 445 -11.87 -1.18 14.44
C SER A 445 -13.18 -1.89 14.07
N SER A 446 -13.91 -2.29 15.10
CA SER A 446 -15.08 -3.17 15.14
C SER A 446 -16.32 -2.70 14.35
N LYS A 447 -16.19 -1.84 13.35
CA LYS A 447 -17.31 -1.28 12.58
C LYS A 447 -17.55 -1.91 11.21
N GLU A 448 -16.60 -2.65 10.65
CA GLU A 448 -16.85 -3.41 9.42
C GLU A 448 -16.41 -4.87 9.62
N MET A 449 -17.39 -5.76 9.67
CA MET A 449 -17.21 -7.21 9.75
C MET A 449 -16.72 -7.74 8.39
N VAL A 450 -15.55 -7.28 7.93
CA VAL A 450 -14.95 -7.71 6.67
C VAL A 450 -14.49 -9.16 6.85
N GLU A 451 -15.08 -10.05 6.05
CA GLU A 451 -14.77 -11.47 6.10
C GLU A 451 -13.30 -11.76 5.75
N ASP A 452 -12.50 -12.22 6.71
CA ASP A 452 -11.10 -12.59 6.50
C ASP A 452 -10.97 -13.89 5.69
N GLN A 453 -10.49 -13.79 4.45
CA GLN A 453 -10.27 -14.93 3.56
C GLN A 453 -9.21 -15.89 4.09
N GLY A 454 -8.25 -15.38 4.88
CA GLY A 454 -7.25 -16.21 5.56
C GLY A 454 -7.87 -17.16 6.56
N ARG A 455 -8.73 -16.66 7.45
CA ARG A 455 -9.50 -17.49 8.39
C ARG A 455 -10.38 -18.50 7.66
N LYS A 456 -11.14 -18.07 6.64
CA LYS A 456 -11.96 -18.97 5.84
C LYS A 456 -11.15 -20.11 5.23
N LEU A 457 -10.00 -19.83 4.64
CA LEU A 457 -9.15 -20.87 4.06
C LEU A 457 -8.60 -21.83 5.13
N ARG A 458 -8.20 -21.32 6.30
CA ARG A 458 -7.79 -22.18 7.42
C ARG A 458 -8.92 -23.15 7.80
N ASP A 459 -10.14 -22.65 7.97
CA ASP A 459 -11.30 -23.46 8.34
C ASP A 459 -11.63 -24.53 7.29
N ILE A 460 -11.45 -24.20 6.01
CA ILE A 460 -11.62 -25.12 4.88
C ILE A 460 -10.60 -26.27 4.92
N LEU A 461 -9.36 -26.01 5.30
CA LEU A 461 -8.27 -27.00 5.25
C LEU A 461 -8.21 -27.92 6.48
N ILE A 462 -8.91 -27.59 7.57
CA ILE A 462 -8.90 -28.37 8.82
C ILE A 462 -9.50 -29.77 8.64
N SER A 463 -10.57 -29.91 7.84
CA SER A 463 -11.29 -31.18 7.73
C SER A 463 -11.77 -31.47 6.30
N LYS A 464 -11.91 -32.77 5.99
CA LYS A 464 -12.47 -33.22 4.71
C LYS A 464 -13.92 -32.75 4.52
N ASP A 465 -14.70 -32.66 5.59
CA ASP A 465 -16.09 -32.22 5.54
C ASP A 465 -16.19 -30.71 5.29
N SER A 466 -15.39 -29.91 5.99
CA SER A 466 -15.27 -28.46 5.75
C SER A 466 -14.85 -28.18 4.31
N PHE A 467 -13.83 -28.89 3.84
CA PHE A 467 -13.36 -28.78 2.46
C PHE A 467 -14.46 -29.13 1.46
N LYS A 468 -15.14 -30.27 1.64
CA LYS A 468 -16.23 -30.73 0.79
C LYS A 468 -17.33 -29.67 0.70
N GLN A 469 -17.79 -29.14 1.83
CA GLN A 469 -18.85 -28.13 1.86
C GLN A 469 -18.44 -26.87 1.10
N ALA A 470 -17.25 -26.34 1.39
CA ALA A 470 -16.76 -25.14 0.72
C ALA A 470 -16.52 -25.33 -0.78
N TYR A 471 -15.98 -26.49 -1.19
CA TYR A 471 -15.73 -26.81 -2.59
C TYR A 471 -17.03 -26.90 -3.40
N LEU A 472 -18.05 -27.57 -2.85
CA LEU A 472 -19.36 -27.68 -3.49
C LEU A 472 -20.08 -26.34 -3.56
N MET A 473 -20.09 -25.58 -2.46
CA MET A 473 -20.70 -24.24 -2.41
C MET A 473 -20.06 -23.31 -3.44
N LEU A 474 -18.73 -23.26 -3.51
CA LEU A 474 -18.02 -22.45 -4.50
C LEU A 474 -18.32 -22.93 -5.94
N GLY A 475 -18.39 -24.24 -6.15
CA GLY A 475 -18.78 -24.83 -7.43
C GLY A 475 -20.17 -24.40 -7.89
N GLU A 476 -21.16 -24.42 -7.01
CA GLU A 476 -22.52 -23.96 -7.27
C GLU A 476 -22.57 -22.46 -7.60
N MET A 477 -21.86 -21.64 -6.82
CA MET A 477 -21.74 -20.20 -7.08
C MET A 477 -21.14 -19.92 -8.47
N VAL A 478 -20.09 -20.65 -8.87
CA VAL A 478 -19.47 -20.52 -10.20
C VAL A 478 -20.44 -20.93 -11.31
N ILE A 479 -21.16 -22.04 -11.16
CA ILE A 479 -22.16 -22.50 -12.15
C ILE A 479 -23.26 -21.44 -12.31
N GLY A 480 -23.79 -20.94 -11.19
CA GLY A 480 -24.80 -19.88 -11.16
C GLY A 480 -24.29 -18.63 -11.86
N ALA A 481 -23.10 -18.14 -11.47
CA ALA A 481 -22.52 -16.93 -12.05
C ALA A 481 -22.30 -17.03 -13.57
N PHE A 482 -21.75 -18.14 -14.08
CA PHE A 482 -21.61 -18.34 -15.52
C PHE A 482 -22.95 -18.49 -16.26
N LYS A 483 -23.96 -19.09 -15.62
CA LYS A 483 -25.31 -19.19 -16.18
C LYS A 483 -25.93 -17.80 -16.33
N HIS A 484 -25.88 -16.98 -15.28
CA HIS A 484 -26.41 -15.62 -15.29
C HIS A 484 -25.64 -14.68 -16.23
N ALA A 485 -24.32 -14.85 -16.35
CA ALA A 485 -23.50 -14.14 -17.33
C ALA A 485 -23.67 -14.64 -18.78
N GLY A 486 -24.60 -15.57 -19.06
CA GLY A 486 -24.85 -16.12 -20.39
C GLY A 486 -23.79 -17.09 -20.92
N ARG A 487 -22.75 -17.42 -20.15
CA ARG A 487 -21.66 -18.34 -20.51
C ARG A 487 -22.02 -19.80 -20.25
N ARG A 488 -23.08 -20.29 -20.89
CA ARG A 488 -23.64 -21.65 -20.70
C ARG A 488 -22.62 -22.78 -20.90
N ARG A 489 -21.64 -22.62 -21.82
CA ARG A 489 -20.56 -23.61 -22.04
C ARG A 489 -19.64 -23.75 -20.82
N MET A 490 -19.36 -22.65 -20.12
CA MET A 490 -18.51 -22.69 -18.92
C MET A 490 -19.28 -23.28 -17.73
N ALA A 491 -20.54 -22.87 -17.55
CA ALA A 491 -21.43 -23.47 -16.56
C ALA A 491 -21.54 -25.01 -16.74
N PHE A 492 -21.65 -25.48 -17.99
CA PHE A 492 -21.64 -26.92 -18.31
C PHE A 492 -20.34 -27.62 -17.89
N ARG A 493 -19.18 -27.04 -18.20
CA ARG A 493 -17.87 -27.63 -17.86
C ARG A 493 -17.70 -27.76 -16.35
N VAL A 494 -18.04 -26.72 -15.59
CA VAL A 494 -17.97 -26.74 -14.13
C VAL A 494 -19.00 -27.70 -13.55
N GLY A 495 -20.24 -27.70 -14.05
CA GLY A 495 -21.29 -28.65 -13.64
C GLY A 495 -20.89 -30.11 -13.83
N THR A 496 -20.19 -30.42 -14.93
CA THR A 496 -19.66 -31.77 -15.18
C THR A 496 -18.57 -32.15 -14.17
N LYS A 497 -17.68 -31.22 -13.80
CA LYS A 497 -16.68 -31.45 -12.74
C LYS A 497 -17.35 -31.69 -11.39
N MET A 498 -18.35 -30.88 -11.02
CA MET A 498 -19.09 -31.04 -9.76
C MET A 498 -19.87 -32.37 -9.72
N ALA A 499 -20.49 -32.78 -10.83
CA ALA A 499 -21.18 -34.08 -10.90
C ALA A 499 -20.23 -35.26 -10.66
N LYS A 500 -18.99 -35.19 -11.21
CA LYS A 500 -17.94 -36.20 -10.93
C LYS A 500 -17.56 -36.21 -9.45
N PHE A 501 -17.43 -35.04 -8.84
CA PHE A 501 -17.12 -34.91 -7.42
C PHE A 501 -18.23 -35.53 -6.54
N HIS A 502 -19.50 -35.17 -6.74
CA HIS A 502 -20.62 -35.79 -6.00
C HIS A 502 -20.68 -37.31 -6.17
N ARG A 503 -20.38 -37.82 -7.38
CA ARG A 503 -20.30 -39.26 -7.63
C ARG A 503 -19.20 -39.91 -6.79
N SER A 504 -18.03 -39.28 -6.69
CA SER A 504 -16.90 -39.79 -5.89
C SER A 504 -17.15 -39.74 -4.38
N VAL A 505 -18.01 -38.85 -3.91
CA VAL A 505 -18.45 -38.78 -2.50
C VAL A 505 -19.57 -39.79 -2.18
N GLY A 506 -20.21 -40.37 -3.20
CA GLY A 506 -21.33 -41.31 -3.05
C GLY A 506 -22.73 -40.66 -3.12
N GLU A 507 -22.81 -39.36 -3.37
CA GLU A 507 -24.08 -38.61 -3.50
C GLU A 507 -24.68 -38.77 -4.91
N ARG A 508 -25.18 -39.97 -5.22
CA ARG A 508 -25.65 -40.35 -6.56
C ARG A 508 -26.81 -39.47 -7.06
N LYS A 509 -27.71 -39.02 -6.18
CA LYS A 509 -28.87 -38.18 -6.54
C LYS A 509 -28.42 -36.79 -7.02
N SER A 510 -27.59 -36.09 -6.24
CA SER A 510 -27.03 -34.79 -6.59
C SER A 510 -26.17 -34.86 -7.85
N ALA A 511 -25.37 -35.93 -7.97
CA ALA A 511 -24.58 -36.19 -9.17
C ALA A 511 -25.45 -36.37 -10.43
N LEU A 512 -26.56 -37.10 -10.33
CA LEU A 512 -27.49 -37.31 -11.44
C LEU A 512 -28.17 -36.01 -11.85
N LEU A 513 -28.64 -35.21 -10.88
CA LEU A 513 -29.28 -33.91 -11.14
C LEU A 513 -28.34 -32.95 -11.87
N LEU A 514 -27.09 -32.81 -11.40
CA LEU A 514 -26.09 -31.97 -12.06
C LEU A 514 -25.72 -32.50 -13.45
N HIS A 515 -25.72 -33.82 -13.64
CA HIS A 515 -25.47 -34.43 -14.94
C HIS A 515 -26.60 -34.15 -15.94
N ILE A 516 -27.86 -34.30 -15.52
CA ILE A 516 -29.05 -33.96 -16.32
C ILE A 516 -29.05 -32.47 -16.66
N PHE A 517 -28.82 -31.61 -15.68
CA PHE A 517 -28.72 -30.16 -15.87
C PHE A 517 -27.62 -29.78 -16.87
N SER A 518 -26.45 -30.43 -16.76
CA SER A 518 -25.36 -30.23 -17.70
C SER A 518 -25.76 -30.66 -19.12
N HIS A 519 -26.39 -31.83 -19.28
CA HIS A 519 -26.91 -32.27 -20.58
C HIS A 519 -27.95 -31.31 -21.16
N TRP A 520 -28.85 -30.77 -20.32
CA TRP A 520 -29.82 -29.75 -20.74
C TRP A 520 -29.13 -28.48 -21.26
N LEU A 521 -28.10 -27.98 -20.57
CA LEU A 521 -27.30 -26.84 -21.04
C LEU A 521 -26.65 -27.11 -22.39
N LEU A 522 -26.11 -28.32 -22.60
CA LEU A 522 -25.50 -28.72 -23.87
C LEU A 522 -26.51 -28.74 -25.02
N SER A 523 -27.70 -29.30 -24.79
CA SER A 523 -28.80 -29.31 -25.76
C SER A 523 -29.25 -27.88 -26.10
N ALA A 524 -29.36 -27.00 -25.10
CA ALA A 524 -29.69 -25.59 -25.31
C ALA A 524 -28.61 -24.84 -26.12
N ILE A 525 -27.32 -25.17 -25.93
CA ILE A 525 -26.23 -24.61 -26.74
C ILE A 525 -26.33 -25.08 -28.20
N ARG A 526 -26.58 -26.38 -28.42
CA ARG A 526 -26.71 -26.96 -29.76
C ARG A 526 -27.88 -26.35 -30.53
N LYS A 527 -29.04 -26.17 -29.88
CA LYS A 527 -30.23 -25.54 -30.47
C LYS A 527 -29.94 -24.10 -30.94
N LYS A 528 -29.32 -23.27 -30.08
CA LYS A 528 -28.96 -21.89 -30.43
C LYS A 528 -27.95 -21.82 -31.59
N SER A 529 -26.96 -22.70 -31.63
CA SER A 529 -26.00 -22.78 -32.74
C SER A 529 -26.64 -23.25 -34.05
N TYR A 530 -27.67 -24.11 -33.99
CA TYR A 530 -28.43 -24.54 -35.15
C TYR A 530 -29.30 -23.40 -35.71
N GLU A 531 -30.01 -22.68 -34.84
CA GLU A 531 -30.83 -21.52 -35.21
C GLU A 531 -30.01 -20.39 -35.85
N GLN A 532 -28.81 -20.09 -35.32
CA GLN A 532 -27.90 -19.11 -35.90
C GLN A 532 -27.38 -19.51 -37.30
N ARG A 533 -27.18 -20.80 -37.56
CA ARG A 533 -26.77 -21.31 -38.88
C ARG A 533 -27.90 -21.30 -39.90
N LEU A 534 -29.16 -21.44 -39.45
CA LEU A 534 -30.33 -21.32 -40.31
C LEU A 534 -30.61 -19.87 -40.70
N GLY A 535 -30.50 -18.92 -39.75
CA GLY A 535 -30.65 -17.49 -40.02
C GLY A 535 -29.54 -16.89 -40.89
N ALA A 536 -28.32 -17.42 -40.82
CA ALA A 536 -27.21 -17.02 -41.70
C ALA A 536 -27.30 -17.61 -43.13
N LYS A 537 -28.24 -18.52 -43.38
CA LYS A 537 -28.52 -19.08 -44.71
C LYS A 537 -29.74 -18.45 -45.39
N SER A 538 -30.48 -17.57 -44.70
CA SER A 538 -31.66 -16.87 -45.24
C SER A 538 -31.42 -15.39 -45.57
N ASN A 539 -30.17 -14.93 -45.46
CA ASN A 539 -29.65 -13.69 -46.04
C ASN A 539 -28.59 -14.07 -47.07
#